data_AF-A0A1Q4DVQ0-F1
#
_entry.id   AF-A0A1Q4DVQ0-F1
#
_cell.length_a   1.000
_cell.length_b   1.000
_cell.length_c   1.000
_cell.angle_alpha   90.00
_cell.angle_beta   90.00
_cell.angle_gamma   90.00
#
_symmetry.space_group_name_H-M   'P 1'
#
loop_
_entity.id
_entity.type
_entity.pdbx_description
1 polymer ?
#
loop_
_entity_poly.entity_id
_entity_poly.type
_entity_poly.pdbx_seq_one_letter_code
_entity_poly.pdbx_strand_id
1 'polypeptide(L)'
;MGKENLIAFGCGMDGAFVVTNRRLLTIEGDTVRETALSRELEAPIVSTTMFADAAALWVGFNNGEWGGGLTRIRRADGKVESLESNRSGTLCGGPLNAGCDAVNAIAASPRDRGCIVAAIGLVHMMSHGRIVELCGNRIRRLYYKAEDPQPPYPDKNADEPGNTVAFFGAAQVRGDLWAVGTDGLYRFPGSGGVAFRSLPRFEDRGGYRVSFAVPGVVLVLTDVNGKASLSGAVPLLVVR
;
A
#
# COMPACT_ATOMS: atom_id res chain seq x y z
N MET A 1 -32.25 -4.20 0.04
CA MET A 1 -30.96 -4.26 0.76
C MET A 1 -29.86 -4.41 -0.29
N GLY A 2 -28.89 -3.50 -0.33
CA GLY A 2 -27.75 -3.59 -1.25
C GLY A 2 -26.85 -4.78 -0.93
N LYS A 3 -26.15 -5.31 -1.93
CA LYS A 3 -25.21 -6.43 -1.76
C LYS A 3 -24.10 -6.05 -0.77
N GLU A 4 -23.76 -6.94 0.15
CA GLU A 4 -22.58 -6.79 1.01
C GLU A 4 -21.36 -7.38 0.29
N ASN A 5 -20.27 -6.62 0.21
CA ASN A 5 -19.01 -7.08 -0.38
C ASN A 5 -17.91 -6.99 0.67
N LEU A 6 -17.05 -8.01 0.74
CA LEU A 6 -15.81 -7.95 1.50
C LEU A 6 -14.87 -6.95 0.85
N ILE A 7 -14.38 -5.99 1.63
CA ILE A 7 -13.41 -4.98 1.19
C ILE A 7 -12.02 -5.37 1.65
N ALA A 8 -11.83 -5.64 2.94
CA ALA A 8 -10.54 -6.02 3.49
C ALA A 8 -10.70 -6.86 4.75
N PHE A 9 -9.66 -7.60 5.10
CA PHE A 9 -9.57 -8.28 6.40
C PHE A 9 -8.10 -8.31 6.84
N GLY A 10 -7.88 -8.54 8.14
CA GLY A 10 -6.53 -8.62 8.70
C GLY A 10 -6.54 -8.57 10.21
N CYS A 11 -5.35 -8.63 10.79
CA CYS A 11 -5.16 -8.64 12.24
C CYS A 11 -4.49 -7.36 12.70
N GLY A 12 -4.91 -6.86 13.87
CA GLY A 12 -4.18 -5.88 14.67
C GLY A 12 -3.61 -6.53 15.93
N MET A 13 -3.09 -5.70 16.84
CA MET A 13 -2.57 -6.21 18.12
C MET A 13 -3.68 -6.73 19.05
N ASP A 14 -4.90 -6.25 18.88
CA ASP A 14 -6.04 -6.44 19.77
C ASP A 14 -7.14 -7.32 19.19
N GLY A 15 -7.04 -7.75 17.93
CA GLY A 15 -8.04 -8.64 17.34
C GLY A 15 -7.93 -8.78 15.83
N ALA A 16 -8.92 -9.47 15.27
CA ALA A 16 -9.12 -9.55 13.83
C ALA A 16 -10.20 -8.57 13.38
N PHE A 17 -10.05 -8.05 12.17
CA PHE A 17 -10.97 -7.08 11.60
C PHE A 17 -11.43 -7.54 10.22
N VAL A 18 -12.72 -7.34 9.97
CA VAL A 18 -13.32 -7.52 8.64
C VAL A 18 -14.01 -6.22 8.26
N VAL A 19 -13.62 -5.65 7.13
CA VAL A 19 -14.22 -4.46 6.54
C VAL A 19 -15.04 -4.91 5.34
N THR A 20 -16.31 -4.58 5.34
CA THR A 20 -17.18 -4.71 4.18
C THR A 20 -17.42 -3.34 3.54
N ASN A 21 -18.20 -3.28 2.46
CA ASN A 21 -18.58 -2.01 1.86
C ASN A 21 -19.38 -1.10 2.81
N ARG A 22 -20.01 -1.64 3.85
CA ARG A 22 -20.92 -0.88 4.73
C ARG A 22 -20.62 -1.00 6.22
N ARG A 23 -19.75 -1.91 6.63
CA ARG A 23 -19.53 -2.25 8.05
C ARG A 23 -18.07 -2.56 8.37
N LEU A 24 -17.72 -2.30 9.62
CA LEU A 24 -16.55 -2.82 10.29
C LEU A 24 -17.01 -3.86 11.31
N LEU A 25 -16.45 -5.07 11.21
CA LEU A 25 -16.56 -6.13 12.22
C LEU A 25 -15.23 -6.21 12.98
N THR A 26 -15.28 -6.01 14.29
CA THR A 26 -14.14 -6.24 15.21
C THR A 26 -14.36 -7.56 15.92
N ILE A 27 -13.39 -8.47 15.82
CA ILE A 27 -13.44 -9.83 16.36
C ILE A 27 -12.38 -9.96 17.45
N GLU A 28 -12.84 -10.13 18.69
CA GLU A 28 -12.02 -10.28 19.89
C GLU A 28 -12.43 -11.57 20.61
N GLY A 29 -11.63 -12.63 20.43
CA GLY A 29 -11.99 -13.96 20.93
C GLY A 29 -13.27 -14.49 20.26
N ASP A 30 -14.31 -14.70 21.06
CA ASP A 30 -15.65 -15.14 20.64
C ASP A 30 -16.63 -13.99 20.39
N THR A 31 -16.21 -12.75 20.67
CA THR A 31 -17.06 -11.57 20.59
C THR A 31 -16.88 -10.85 19.26
N VAL A 32 -17.99 -10.56 18.58
CA VAL A 32 -18.02 -9.79 17.34
C VAL A 32 -18.78 -8.49 17.57
N ARG A 33 -18.08 -7.36 17.43
CA ARG A 33 -18.69 -6.02 17.46
C ARG A 33 -18.83 -5.48 16.05
N GLU A 34 -20.06 -5.14 15.68
CA GLU A 34 -20.36 -4.48 14.41
C GLU A 34 -20.38 -2.95 14.58
N THR A 35 -19.85 -2.23 13.60
CA THR A 35 -19.90 -0.77 13.51
C THR A 35 -20.24 -0.39 12.07
N ALA A 36 -21.33 0.35 11.88
CA ALA A 36 -21.71 0.85 10.55
C ALA A 36 -20.69 1.87 10.06
N LEU A 37 -20.37 1.84 8.76
CA LEU A 37 -19.51 2.84 8.14
C LEU A 37 -20.32 4.10 7.84
N SER A 38 -19.70 5.28 7.99
CA SER A 38 -20.36 6.56 7.74
C SER A 38 -20.73 6.81 6.28
N ARG A 39 -20.15 6.04 5.35
CA ARG A 39 -20.50 5.97 3.93
C ARG A 39 -20.14 4.60 3.38
N GLU A 40 -20.74 4.25 2.25
CA GLU A 40 -20.38 3.04 1.52
C GLU A 40 -18.98 3.15 0.90
N LEU A 41 -18.24 2.04 0.90
CA LEU A 41 -16.99 1.87 0.18
C LEU A 41 -17.26 1.13 -1.12
N GLU A 42 -16.66 1.62 -2.20
CA GLU A 42 -16.69 0.91 -3.48
C GLU A 42 -15.81 -0.34 -3.42
N ALA A 43 -16.23 -1.38 -4.13
CA ALA A 43 -15.42 -2.58 -4.26
C ALA A 43 -14.14 -2.26 -5.06
N PRO A 44 -12.96 -2.78 -4.65
CA PRO A 44 -11.74 -2.58 -5.41
C PRO A 44 -11.82 -3.26 -6.77
N ILE A 45 -11.15 -2.68 -7.77
CA ILE A 45 -10.99 -3.30 -9.10
C ILE A 45 -9.94 -4.42 -9.04
N VAL A 46 -8.83 -4.20 -8.33
CA VAL A 46 -7.72 -5.17 -8.25
C VAL A 46 -7.64 -5.80 -6.87
N SER A 47 -7.27 -5.01 -5.86
CA SER A 47 -7.02 -5.53 -4.51
C SER A 47 -7.10 -4.43 -3.45
N THR A 48 -7.10 -4.88 -2.20
CA THR A 48 -6.95 -4.02 -1.03
C THR A 48 -5.85 -4.54 -0.12
N THR A 49 -5.27 -3.62 0.64
CA THR A 49 -4.39 -3.92 1.77
C THR A 49 -4.94 -3.23 3.01
N MET A 50 -4.71 -3.81 4.19
CA MET A 50 -5.17 -3.23 5.44
C MET A 50 -4.07 -3.21 6.49
N PHE A 51 -4.01 -2.12 7.25
CA PHE A 51 -3.23 -2.01 8.47
C PHE A 51 -4.13 -1.51 9.60
N ALA A 52 -4.01 -2.11 10.78
CA ALA A 52 -4.78 -1.74 11.96
C ALA A 52 -3.86 -1.13 13.02
N ASP A 53 -4.23 0.04 13.52
CA ASP A 53 -3.67 0.58 14.75
C ASP A 53 -4.74 0.71 15.86
N ALA A 54 -4.37 1.28 16.99
CA ALA A 54 -5.27 1.42 18.14
C ALA A 54 -6.50 2.29 17.85
N ALA A 55 -6.42 3.25 16.93
CA ALA A 55 -7.47 4.24 16.68
C ALA A 55 -8.23 3.99 15.36
N ALA A 56 -7.57 3.44 14.35
CA ALA A 56 -8.08 3.34 13.00
C ALA A 56 -7.68 2.06 12.26
N LEU A 57 -8.48 1.73 11.26
CA LEU A 57 -8.07 0.87 10.16
C LEU A 57 -7.70 1.73 8.95
N TRP A 58 -6.59 1.40 8.32
CA TRP A 58 -6.12 2.02 7.10
C TRP A 58 -6.29 1.02 5.98
N VAL A 59 -7.10 1.38 4.98
CA VAL A 59 -7.43 0.53 3.85
C VAL A 59 -6.87 1.18 2.59
N GLY A 60 -5.88 0.54 2.00
CA GLY A 60 -5.29 0.93 0.73
C GLY A 60 -6.01 0.24 -0.40
N PHE A 61 -6.39 0.99 -1.42
CA PHE A 61 -7.04 0.48 -2.61
C PHE A 61 -6.04 0.48 -3.78
N ASN A 62 -6.05 -0.63 -4.52
CA ASN A 62 -5.39 -0.75 -5.80
C ASN A 62 -6.47 -0.98 -6.85
N ASN A 63 -6.65 0.01 -7.72
CA ASN A 63 -7.56 -0.04 -8.86
C ASN A 63 -6.81 -0.02 -10.20
N GLY A 64 -5.51 -0.30 -10.20
CA GLY A 64 -4.68 -0.27 -11.40
C GLY A 64 -4.56 1.14 -11.99
N GLU A 65 -4.72 1.27 -13.30
CA GLU A 65 -4.70 2.56 -14.02
C GLU A 65 -5.82 3.53 -13.62
N TRP A 66 -6.82 3.06 -12.88
CA TRP A 66 -7.92 3.87 -12.35
C TRP A 66 -7.64 4.39 -10.93
N GLY A 67 -6.39 4.26 -10.46
CA GLY A 67 -5.91 4.80 -9.20
C GLY A 67 -6.14 3.89 -8.01
N GLY A 68 -6.79 4.41 -6.98
CA GLY A 68 -7.00 3.74 -5.71
C GLY A 68 -7.02 4.72 -4.55
N GLY A 69 -5.88 4.85 -3.87
CA GLY A 69 -5.70 5.75 -2.73
C GLY A 69 -5.85 5.04 -1.38
N LEU A 70 -5.90 5.86 -0.33
CA LEU A 70 -5.90 5.40 1.05
C LEU A 70 -7.13 5.94 1.79
N THR A 71 -7.80 5.04 2.51
CA THR A 71 -8.94 5.36 3.35
C THR A 71 -8.61 5.06 4.81
N ARG A 72 -8.95 6.00 5.69
CA ARG A 72 -8.97 5.80 7.13
C ARG A 72 -10.39 5.52 7.61
N ILE A 73 -10.55 4.46 8.38
CA ILE A 73 -11.80 4.10 9.06
C ILE A 73 -11.56 4.22 10.55
N ARG A 74 -12.20 5.17 11.22
CA ARG A 74 -12.09 5.32 12.67
C ARG A 74 -12.85 4.19 13.37
N ARG A 75 -12.17 3.47 14.25
CA ARG A 75 -12.72 2.26 14.90
C ARG A 75 -13.88 2.55 15.87
N ALA A 76 -13.89 3.74 16.46
CA ALA A 76 -14.88 4.14 17.45
C ALA A 76 -16.30 4.22 16.87
N ASP A 77 -16.46 4.77 15.67
CA ASP A 77 -17.77 5.09 15.09
C ASP A 77 -17.89 4.83 13.58
N GLY A 78 -16.90 4.17 12.98
CA GLY A 78 -16.94 3.81 11.56
C GLY A 78 -16.83 5.00 10.61
N LYS A 79 -16.38 6.18 11.08
CA LYS A 79 -16.15 7.33 10.20
C LYS A 79 -15.09 6.99 9.14
N VAL A 80 -15.47 7.14 7.87
CA VAL A 80 -14.64 6.88 6.70
C VAL A 80 -14.11 8.20 6.13
N GLU A 81 -12.80 8.29 5.98
CA GLU A 81 -12.11 9.47 5.46
C GLU A 81 -11.11 9.06 4.38
N SER A 82 -11.24 9.61 3.17
CA SER A 82 -10.22 9.47 2.14
C SER A 82 -9.04 10.39 2.47
N LEU A 83 -7.83 9.92 2.23
CA LEU A 83 -6.59 10.64 2.54
C LEU A 83 -5.79 10.86 1.28
N GLU A 84 -5.64 12.11 0.89
CA GLU A 84 -4.88 12.54 -0.27
C GLU A 84 -4.24 13.90 0.01
N SER A 85 -3.14 14.21 -0.68
CA SER A 85 -2.54 15.54 -0.66
C SER A 85 -2.40 16.08 -2.07
N ASN A 86 -3.48 16.60 -2.63
CA ASN A 86 -3.48 17.25 -3.93
C ASN A 86 -3.42 18.78 -3.79
N ARG A 87 -2.26 19.32 -3.39
CA ARG A 87 -2.10 20.79 -3.21
C ARG A 87 -2.17 21.56 -4.53
N SER A 88 -1.82 20.94 -5.65
CA SER A 88 -1.85 21.56 -6.98
C SER A 88 -3.24 21.60 -7.59
N GLY A 89 -4.18 20.78 -7.10
CA GLY A 89 -5.52 20.63 -7.68
C GLY A 89 -5.51 19.92 -9.05
N THR A 90 -4.36 19.39 -9.47
CA THR A 90 -4.20 18.70 -10.76
C THR A 90 -4.60 17.24 -10.65
N LEU A 91 -5.03 16.63 -11.76
CA LEU A 91 -5.16 15.18 -11.85
C LEU A 91 -3.79 14.54 -11.56
N CYS A 92 -3.76 13.53 -10.69
CA CYS A 92 -2.51 12.91 -10.21
C CYS A 92 -1.56 13.82 -9.43
N GLY A 93 -2.04 14.97 -8.94
CA GLY A 93 -1.25 15.89 -8.13
C GLY A 93 -0.99 15.34 -6.72
N GLY A 94 0.28 15.33 -6.32
CA GLY A 94 0.76 15.00 -4.98
C GLY A 94 0.52 13.55 -4.53
N PRO A 95 0.90 13.20 -3.29
CA PRO A 95 0.83 11.83 -2.78
C PRO A 95 -0.58 11.41 -2.37
N LEU A 96 -0.88 10.13 -2.59
CA LEU A 96 -2.14 9.44 -2.32
C LEU A 96 -3.33 10.01 -3.08
N ASN A 97 -3.11 10.55 -4.28
CA ASN A 97 -4.19 10.98 -5.14
C ASN A 97 -5.05 9.78 -5.54
N ALA A 98 -6.33 9.76 -5.12
CA ALA A 98 -7.19 8.58 -5.32
C ALA A 98 -7.41 8.23 -6.80
N GLY A 99 -7.24 9.20 -7.71
CA GLY A 99 -7.35 8.95 -9.15
C GLY A 99 -6.14 8.26 -9.77
N CYS A 100 -5.00 8.18 -9.08
CA CYS A 100 -3.74 7.76 -9.72
C CYS A 100 -2.84 6.86 -8.86
N ASP A 101 -2.97 6.91 -7.54
CA ASP A 101 -2.08 6.18 -6.64
C ASP A 101 -2.67 4.84 -6.20
N ALA A 102 -2.25 3.77 -6.88
CA ALA A 102 -2.54 2.40 -6.47
C ALA A 102 -1.73 2.02 -5.22
N VAL A 103 -2.41 1.79 -4.09
CA VAL A 103 -1.79 1.43 -2.81
C VAL A 103 -1.71 -0.10 -2.70
N ASN A 104 -0.48 -0.63 -2.65
CA ASN A 104 -0.23 -2.07 -2.64
C ASN A 104 0.07 -2.63 -1.25
N ALA A 105 0.63 -1.82 -0.34
CA ALA A 105 0.91 -2.25 1.03
C ALA A 105 0.87 -1.09 2.03
N ILE A 106 0.59 -1.41 3.28
CA ILE A 106 0.63 -0.47 4.40
C ILE A 106 1.38 -1.12 5.56
N ALA A 107 2.30 -0.39 6.19
CA ALA A 107 3.08 -0.84 7.34
C ALA A 107 3.26 0.29 8.36
N ALA A 108 3.69 -0.04 9.58
CA ALA A 108 4.12 0.96 10.54
C ALA A 108 5.37 1.70 10.04
N SER A 109 5.44 3.00 10.29
CA SER A 109 6.63 3.78 9.97
C SER A 109 7.84 3.31 10.79
N PRO A 110 9.05 3.29 10.19
CA PRO A 110 10.28 2.98 10.93
C PRO A 110 10.73 4.12 11.86
N ARG A 111 10.20 5.34 11.69
CA ARG A 111 10.63 6.53 12.46
C ARG A 111 9.73 6.82 13.65
N ASP A 112 8.42 6.60 13.49
CA ASP A 112 7.42 6.91 14.50
C ASP A 112 6.29 5.86 14.46
N ARG A 113 6.05 5.18 15.57
CA ARG A 113 5.04 4.12 15.67
C ARG A 113 3.60 4.64 15.60
N GLY A 114 3.38 5.95 15.77
CA GLY A 114 2.09 6.61 15.55
C GLY A 114 1.82 6.93 14.08
N CYS A 115 2.78 6.66 13.19
CA CYS A 115 2.67 6.91 11.77
C CYS A 115 2.64 5.60 10.98
N ILE A 116 1.98 5.63 9.83
CA ILE A 116 2.00 4.54 8.86
C ILE A 116 2.78 4.92 7.61
N VAL A 117 3.15 3.92 6.84
CA VAL A 117 3.74 4.05 5.52
C VAL A 117 2.91 3.27 4.51
N ALA A 118 2.62 3.89 3.38
CA ALA A 118 1.96 3.28 2.23
C ALA A 118 2.96 3.12 1.07
N ALA A 119 2.97 1.93 0.47
CA ALA A 119 3.70 1.63 -0.75
C ALA A 119 2.77 1.79 -1.95
N ILE A 120 3.17 2.68 -2.87
CA ILE A 120 2.42 3.00 -4.09
C ILE A 120 3.18 2.43 -5.27
N GLY A 121 2.46 1.77 -6.17
CA GLY A 121 3.06 1.15 -7.34
C GLY A 121 2.05 0.84 -8.43
N LEU A 122 2.33 1.32 -9.63
CA LEU A 122 1.60 1.02 -10.86
C LEU A 122 2.59 0.94 -12.02
N VAL A 123 2.42 -0.03 -12.91
CA VAL A 123 3.13 -0.07 -14.19
C VAL A 123 2.10 -0.19 -15.29
N HIS A 124 1.94 0.88 -16.07
CA HIS A 124 1.05 0.93 -17.22
C HIS A 124 1.67 1.84 -18.28
N MET A 125 2.34 1.24 -19.28
CA MET A 125 3.24 1.89 -20.25
C MET A 125 4.48 2.58 -19.64
N MET A 126 4.37 3.17 -18.45
CA MET A 126 5.47 3.64 -17.60
C MET A 126 5.25 3.20 -16.14
N SER A 127 6.32 3.21 -15.35
CA SER A 127 6.27 2.89 -13.93
C SER A 127 6.03 4.14 -13.10
N HIS A 128 5.20 4.02 -12.08
CA HIS A 128 4.87 5.06 -11.14
C HIS A 128 4.83 4.48 -9.74
N GLY A 129 5.66 5.02 -8.85
CA GLY A 129 5.59 4.63 -7.46
C GLY A 129 6.46 5.42 -6.53
N ARG A 130 6.11 5.31 -5.26
CA ARG A 130 6.74 6.03 -4.16
C ARG A 130 6.35 5.37 -2.84
N ILE A 131 7.09 5.73 -1.81
CA ILE A 131 6.77 5.41 -0.43
C ILE A 131 6.29 6.70 0.25
N VAL A 132 5.11 6.66 0.85
CA VAL A 132 4.47 7.80 1.52
C VAL A 132 4.32 7.48 3.00
N GLU A 133 4.61 8.45 3.86
CA GLU A 133 4.37 8.35 5.29
C GLU A 133 3.23 9.27 5.72
N LEU A 134 2.40 8.77 6.63
CA LEU A 134 1.27 9.49 7.19
C LEU A 134 1.34 9.51 8.71
N CYS A 135 1.32 10.72 9.27
CA CYS A 135 1.27 10.96 10.71
C CYS A 135 0.02 11.78 11.02
N GLY A 136 -1.03 11.13 11.52
CA GLY A 136 -2.36 11.73 11.64
C GLY A 136 -2.91 12.12 10.26
N ASN A 137 -2.99 13.42 9.98
CA ASN A 137 -3.42 13.95 8.66
C ASN A 137 -2.25 14.49 7.83
N ARG A 138 -1.02 14.44 8.34
CA ARG A 138 0.16 14.93 7.61
C ARG A 138 0.65 13.82 6.68
N ILE A 139 0.52 14.05 5.38
CA ILE A 139 1.00 13.18 4.32
C ILE A 139 2.33 13.73 3.81
N ARG A 140 3.37 12.90 3.77
CA ARG A 140 4.66 13.26 3.18
C ARG A 140 5.22 12.14 2.33
N ARG A 141 5.88 12.50 1.25
CA ARG A 141 6.71 11.56 0.49
C ARG A 141 7.94 11.19 1.31
N LEU A 142 8.09 9.91 1.62
CA LEU A 142 9.25 9.38 2.31
C LEU A 142 10.38 9.07 1.32
N TYR A 143 10.04 8.50 0.17
CA TYR A 143 11.01 8.09 -0.84
C TYR A 143 10.39 7.90 -2.22
N TYR A 144 11.20 8.15 -3.26
CA TYR A 144 10.99 7.69 -4.62
C TYR A 144 12.36 7.43 -5.25
N LYS A 145 12.39 6.66 -6.33
CA LYS A 145 13.58 6.47 -7.17
C LYS A 145 13.17 6.64 -8.62
N ALA A 146 13.85 7.54 -9.33
CA ALA A 146 13.67 7.71 -10.77
C ALA A 146 14.13 6.47 -11.53
N GLU A 147 13.39 6.08 -12.56
CA GLU A 147 13.79 5.02 -13.49
C GLU A 147 14.12 5.60 -14.87
N ASP A 148 15.07 5.01 -15.58
CA ASP A 148 15.36 5.36 -16.97
C ASP A 148 14.69 4.36 -17.93
N PRO A 149 14.21 4.81 -19.10
CA PRO A 149 14.19 6.20 -19.54
C PRO A 149 13.06 7.01 -18.87
N GLN A 150 13.28 8.32 -18.71
CA GLN A 150 12.21 9.26 -18.41
C GLN A 150 11.35 9.55 -19.65
N PRO A 151 10.07 9.93 -19.50
CA PRO A 151 9.25 10.34 -20.63
C PRO A 151 9.87 11.53 -21.37
N PRO A 152 9.73 11.60 -22.70
CA PRO A 152 10.35 12.66 -23.53
C PRO A 152 9.81 14.06 -23.23
N TYR A 153 8.62 14.17 -22.63
CA TYR A 153 7.99 15.44 -22.26
C TYR A 153 7.59 15.40 -20.77
N PRO A 154 8.57 15.50 -19.85
CA PRO A 154 8.26 15.50 -18.42
C PRO A 154 7.51 16.79 -18.07
N ASP A 155 6.49 16.67 -17.20
CA ASP A 155 5.86 17.84 -16.61
C ASP A 155 6.88 18.56 -15.72
N LYS A 156 7.27 19.77 -16.13
CA LYS A 156 8.26 20.59 -15.42
C LYS A 156 7.75 21.09 -14.06
N ASN A 157 6.45 21.04 -13.84
CA ASN A 157 5.81 21.44 -12.59
C ASN A 157 5.53 20.24 -11.67
N ALA A 158 5.85 19.02 -12.10
CA ALA A 158 5.68 17.85 -11.26
C ALA A 158 6.76 17.79 -10.17
N ASP A 159 6.33 17.50 -8.95
CA ASP A 159 7.23 17.28 -7.81
C ASP A 159 8.03 15.96 -7.92
N GLU A 160 7.76 15.15 -8.95
CA GLU A 160 8.33 13.81 -9.21
C GLU A 160 8.65 13.59 -10.69
N PRO A 161 9.68 12.79 -11.00
CA PRO A 161 9.91 12.28 -12.35
C PRO A 161 8.70 11.50 -12.87
N GLY A 162 8.48 11.55 -14.18
CA GLY A 162 7.35 10.86 -14.82
C GLY A 162 7.50 9.34 -14.90
N ASN A 163 8.69 8.80 -14.61
CA ASN A 163 8.94 7.37 -14.49
C ASN A 163 9.70 7.06 -13.19
N THR A 164 9.13 6.25 -12.31
CA THR A 164 9.67 5.94 -10.98
C THR A 164 9.42 4.48 -10.60
N VAL A 165 10.26 3.94 -9.72
CA VAL A 165 10.10 2.56 -9.21
C VAL A 165 8.72 2.37 -8.59
N ALA A 166 7.97 1.38 -9.08
CA ALA A 166 6.70 0.97 -8.51
C ALA A 166 6.93 0.04 -7.31
N PHE A 167 6.30 0.34 -6.17
CA PHE A 167 6.41 -0.45 -4.93
C PHE A 167 5.15 -1.31 -4.69
N PHE A 168 5.35 -2.62 -4.60
CA PHE A 168 4.27 -3.62 -4.54
C PHE A 168 4.13 -4.33 -3.20
N GLY A 169 5.03 -4.07 -2.25
CA GLY A 169 4.95 -4.64 -0.92
C GLY A 169 5.75 -3.82 0.07
N ALA A 170 5.30 -3.79 1.33
CA ALA A 170 6.00 -3.17 2.43
C ALA A 170 5.61 -3.83 3.75
N ALA A 171 6.59 -4.02 4.64
CA ALA A 171 6.34 -4.51 5.99
C ALA A 171 7.45 -4.11 6.97
N GLN A 172 7.10 -4.14 8.25
CA GLN A 172 8.04 -3.91 9.35
C GLN A 172 8.74 -5.23 9.73
N VAL A 173 10.07 -5.21 9.76
CA VAL A 173 10.92 -6.34 10.15
C VAL A 173 11.97 -5.84 11.13
N ARG A 174 11.84 -6.25 12.40
CA ARG A 174 12.78 -5.89 13.49
C ARG A 174 13.01 -4.37 13.64
N GLY A 175 11.98 -3.56 13.41
CA GLY A 175 12.03 -2.10 13.57
C GLY A 175 12.32 -1.33 12.27
N ASP A 176 12.79 -2.02 11.23
CA ASP A 176 13.00 -1.42 9.92
C ASP A 176 11.83 -1.67 9.01
N LEU A 177 11.53 -0.69 8.17
CA LEU A 177 10.60 -0.89 7.07
C LEU A 177 11.35 -1.51 5.90
N TRP A 178 10.86 -2.63 5.40
CA TRP A 178 11.25 -3.20 4.12
C TRP A 178 10.17 -2.90 3.10
N ALA A 179 10.57 -2.47 1.90
CA ALA A 179 9.70 -2.36 0.75
C ALA A 179 10.28 -3.13 -0.43
N VAL A 180 9.41 -3.66 -1.28
CA VAL A 180 9.80 -4.30 -2.54
C VAL A 180 9.30 -3.47 -3.71
N GLY A 181 10.24 -3.05 -4.55
CA GLY A 181 10.01 -2.35 -5.79
C GLY A 181 10.14 -3.28 -7.00
N THR A 182 9.86 -2.74 -8.18
CA THR A 182 10.12 -3.38 -9.48
C THR A 182 11.57 -3.83 -9.65
N ASP A 183 12.51 -3.11 -9.07
CA ASP A 183 13.95 -3.28 -9.28
C ASP A 183 14.71 -3.94 -8.11
N GLY A 184 14.09 -4.06 -6.94
CA GLY A 184 14.80 -4.52 -5.75
C GLY A 184 14.06 -4.38 -4.43
N LEU A 185 14.79 -4.68 -3.36
CA LEU A 185 14.37 -4.46 -1.99
C LEU A 185 15.03 -3.21 -1.43
N TYR A 186 14.24 -2.47 -0.68
CA TYR A 186 14.61 -1.24 -0.02
C TYR A 186 14.41 -1.42 1.47
N ARG A 187 15.46 -1.16 2.25
CA ARG A 187 15.41 -1.15 3.71
C ARG A 187 15.51 0.29 4.19
N PHE A 188 14.49 0.72 4.92
CA PHE A 188 14.38 2.02 5.55
C PHE A 188 14.60 1.85 7.05
N PRO A 189 15.83 2.06 7.54
CA PRO A 189 16.08 2.08 8.96
C PRO A 189 15.37 3.26 9.63
N GLY A 190 15.08 3.15 10.93
CA GLY A 190 14.50 4.25 11.71
C GLY A 190 15.38 5.52 11.76
N SER A 191 16.67 5.38 11.45
CA SER A 191 17.62 6.47 11.26
C SER A 191 18.62 6.14 10.15
N GLY A 192 19.11 7.16 9.44
CA GLY A 192 20.06 7.00 8.33
C GLY A 192 19.40 6.94 6.94
N GLY A 193 20.21 6.51 5.96
CA GLY A 193 19.82 6.42 4.55
C GLY A 193 19.11 5.11 4.20
N VAL A 194 18.48 5.10 3.01
CA VAL A 194 17.81 3.91 2.46
C VAL A 194 18.87 2.96 1.89
N ALA A 195 18.83 1.69 2.28
CA ALA A 195 19.69 0.66 1.73
C ALA A 195 18.96 -0.10 0.61
N PHE A 196 19.62 -0.28 -0.54
CA PHE A 196 19.09 -1.02 -1.69
C PHE A 196 19.81 -2.36 -1.86
N ARG A 197 19.06 -3.36 -2.31
CA ARG A 197 19.61 -4.62 -2.84
C ARG A 197 18.74 -5.12 -3.99
N SER A 198 19.35 -5.73 -5.00
CA SER A 198 18.61 -6.38 -6.09
C SER A 198 17.70 -7.49 -5.55
N LEU A 199 16.62 -7.78 -6.30
CA LEU A 199 15.72 -8.88 -5.98
C LEU A 199 16.51 -10.20 -5.91
N PRO A 200 16.31 -11.02 -4.87
CA PRO A 200 16.92 -12.33 -4.81
C PRO A 200 16.31 -13.26 -5.86
N ARG A 201 16.99 -14.38 -6.13
CA ARG A 201 16.44 -15.44 -6.97
C ARG A 201 15.16 -16.00 -6.34
N PHE A 202 14.16 -16.21 -7.18
CA PHE A 202 12.94 -16.94 -6.85
C PHE A 202 13.06 -18.40 -7.25
N GLU A 203 12.52 -19.28 -6.42
CA GLU A 203 12.42 -20.71 -6.67
C GLU A 203 10.95 -21.07 -6.85
N ASP A 204 10.66 -22.02 -7.74
CA ASP A 204 9.33 -22.61 -7.83
C ASP A 204 9.12 -23.57 -6.66
N ARG A 205 8.06 -23.34 -5.89
CA ARG A 205 7.60 -24.20 -4.80
C ARG A 205 6.11 -24.46 -4.99
N GLY A 206 5.80 -25.54 -5.72
CA GLY A 206 4.42 -25.96 -5.94
C GLY A 206 3.63 -25.00 -6.82
N GLY A 207 4.26 -24.42 -7.84
CA GLY A 207 3.65 -23.46 -8.77
C GLY A 207 3.70 -22.01 -8.28
N TYR A 208 4.25 -21.76 -7.09
CA TYR A 208 4.50 -20.42 -6.57
C TYR A 208 5.98 -20.08 -6.66
N ARG A 209 6.30 -18.93 -7.24
CA ARG A 209 7.67 -18.41 -7.26
C ARG A 209 7.93 -17.65 -5.97
N VAL A 210 8.79 -18.19 -5.10
CA VAL A 210 9.05 -17.68 -3.76
C VAL A 210 10.54 -17.48 -3.49
N SER A 211 10.89 -16.57 -2.59
CA SER A 211 12.27 -16.37 -2.13
C SER A 211 12.35 -16.19 -0.61
N PHE A 212 13.29 -16.90 0.02
CA PHE A 212 13.58 -16.84 1.47
C PHE A 212 14.97 -16.25 1.76
N ALA A 213 15.60 -15.63 0.76
CA ALA A 213 16.98 -15.15 0.85
C ALA A 213 17.18 -13.93 1.77
N VAL A 214 16.11 -13.40 2.36
CA VAL A 214 16.14 -12.27 3.29
C VAL A 214 15.62 -12.74 4.65
N PRO A 215 16.43 -12.70 5.72
CA PRO A 215 15.97 -13.12 7.04
C PRO A 215 14.74 -12.34 7.51
N GLY A 216 13.69 -13.06 7.92
CA GLY A 216 12.43 -12.48 8.39
C GLY A 216 11.49 -12.00 7.29
N VAL A 217 11.84 -12.22 6.01
CA VAL A 217 11.02 -11.85 4.86
C VAL A 217 10.88 -13.03 3.90
N VAL A 218 9.67 -13.21 3.38
CA VAL A 218 9.36 -14.06 2.24
C VAL A 218 8.86 -13.18 1.12
N LEU A 219 9.44 -13.35 -0.07
CA LEU A 219 8.93 -12.74 -1.29
C LEU A 219 8.12 -13.76 -2.07
N VAL A 220 6.98 -13.34 -2.61
CA VAL A 220 6.11 -14.18 -3.44
C VAL A 220 5.80 -13.41 -4.72
N LEU A 221 6.15 -13.94 -5.89
CA LEU A 221 5.73 -13.34 -7.16
C LEU A 221 4.28 -13.72 -7.46
N THR A 222 3.50 -12.72 -7.87
CA THR A 222 2.08 -12.89 -8.20
C THR A 222 1.75 -12.09 -9.45
N ASP A 223 0.76 -12.54 -10.21
CA ASP A 223 0.24 -11.80 -11.37
C ASP A 223 -1.02 -10.99 -11.01
N VAL A 224 -1.23 -10.67 -9.72
CA VAL A 224 -2.47 -10.04 -9.21
C VAL A 224 -2.82 -8.74 -9.94
N ASN A 225 -1.79 -7.98 -10.34
CA ASN A 225 -1.94 -6.70 -11.02
C ASN A 225 -2.23 -6.83 -12.53
N GLY A 226 -1.98 -7.99 -13.13
CA GLY A 226 -2.18 -8.22 -14.57
C GLY A 226 -3.63 -8.09 -15.07
N LYS A 227 -4.61 -7.94 -14.16
CA LYS A 227 -6.03 -7.69 -14.50
C LYS A 227 -6.33 -6.24 -14.90
N ALA A 228 -5.54 -5.27 -14.43
CA ALA A 228 -5.81 -3.84 -14.64
C ALA A 228 -4.53 -2.99 -14.77
N SER A 229 -3.38 -3.63 -15.03
CA SER A 229 -2.11 -2.96 -15.35
C SER A 229 -1.20 -3.88 -16.16
N LEU A 230 -0.13 -3.30 -16.74
CA LEU A 230 0.90 -4.03 -17.49
C LEU A 230 2.07 -4.49 -16.60
N SER A 231 1.90 -4.44 -15.27
CA SER A 231 2.98 -4.76 -14.31
C SER A 231 3.47 -6.21 -14.39
N GLY A 232 2.74 -7.11 -15.05
CA GLY A 232 3.06 -8.53 -15.10
C GLY A 232 3.16 -9.13 -13.69
N ALA A 233 4.19 -9.93 -13.47
CA ALA A 233 4.47 -10.55 -12.18
C ALA A 233 5.11 -9.56 -11.21
N VAL A 234 4.42 -9.27 -10.10
CA VAL A 234 4.88 -8.36 -9.04
C VAL A 234 5.22 -9.12 -7.76
N PRO A 235 6.32 -8.76 -7.06
CA PRO A 235 6.65 -9.38 -5.78
C PRO A 235 5.80 -8.78 -4.65
N LEU A 236 5.08 -9.64 -3.93
CA LEU A 236 4.57 -9.34 -2.60
C LEU A 236 5.64 -9.61 -1.56
N LEU A 237 5.55 -8.90 -0.43
CA LEU A 237 6.44 -9.02 0.71
C LEU A 237 5.63 -9.48 1.93
N VAL A 238 6.06 -10.57 2.55
CA VAL A 238 5.43 -11.14 3.76
C VAL A 238 6.49 -11.31 4.84
N VAL A 239 6.14 -11.03 6.10
CA VAL A 239 7.04 -11.18 7.25
C VAL A 239 6.99 -12.60 7.82
N ARG A 240 8.12 -13.07 8.37
CA ARG A 240 8.26 -14.41 8.99
C ARG A 240 8.89 -14.32 10.37
#